data_AF-A0A3M1Z9J5-F1
#
_entry.id   AF-A0A3M1Z9J5-F1
#
_cell.length_a   1.000
_cell.length_b   1.000
_cell.length_c   1.000
_cell.angle_alpha   90.00
_cell.angle_beta   90.00
_cell.angle_gamma   90.00
#
_symmetry.space_group_name_H-M   'P 1'
#
loop_
_entity.id
_entity.type
_entity.pdbx_description
1 polymer ?
#
loop_
_entity_poly.entity_id
_entity_poly.type
_entity_poly.pdbx_seq_one_letter_code
_entity_poly.pdbx_strand_id
1 'polypeptide(L)'
;MMRFERWLWRAGVAGAVALSVAAPAWAGYRALDREWEGYEPGEFYRAQLASTPPERPQTAGDGAFEAQKARLEEARRRWAEALEAGLPGERFYEPAPEVLERVRAAADDPGKAQALLADGFDLETLEALAWVRNPGIRAAED
;
A
#
# COMPACT_ATOMS: atom_id res chain seq x y z
N MET A 1 -38.19 45.34 36.67
CA MET A 1 -37.45 44.53 35.66
C MET A 1 -36.54 43.58 36.43
N MET A 2 -37.09 42.44 36.86
CA MET A 2 -36.76 41.09 36.39
C MET A 2 -35.27 40.73 36.58
N ARG A 3 -34.92 39.96 37.63
CA ARG A 3 -34.88 38.47 37.67
C ARG A 3 -33.74 37.97 36.73
N PHE A 4 -32.73 37.19 37.11
CA PHE A 4 -32.74 36.04 38.01
C PHE A 4 -31.30 35.56 38.31
N GLU A 5 -31.04 35.29 39.60
CA GLU A 5 -30.41 34.07 40.15
C GLU A 5 -29.05 33.59 39.62
N ARG A 6 -27.98 33.96 40.33
CA ARG A 6 -26.76 33.14 40.48
C ARG A 6 -26.92 32.23 41.70
N TRP A 7 -27.62 31.13 41.50
CA TRP A 7 -27.57 29.95 42.37
C TRP A 7 -27.33 28.76 41.46
N LEU A 8 -26.21 28.07 41.66
CA LEU A 8 -26.03 26.61 41.55
C LEU A 8 -24.53 26.32 41.72
N TRP A 9 -24.09 26.46 42.97
CA TRP A 9 -23.04 25.60 43.48
C TRP A 9 -23.57 24.17 43.46
N ARG A 10 -23.13 23.35 42.50
CA ARG A 10 -22.90 21.89 42.59
C ARG A 10 -22.78 21.23 41.21
N ALA A 11 -21.56 21.09 40.75
CA ALA A 11 -21.06 19.98 39.94
C ALA A 11 -19.53 20.21 39.94
N GLY A 12 -18.71 19.44 40.64
CA GLY A 12 -18.60 18.00 40.55
C GLY A 12 -17.09 17.77 40.46
N VAL A 13 -16.56 17.05 41.44
CA VAL A 13 -15.16 16.64 41.52
C VAL A 13 -14.80 15.81 40.27
N ALA A 14 -13.50 15.79 39.95
CA ALA A 14 -12.83 14.89 39.00
C ALA A 14 -12.66 15.42 37.57
N GLY A 15 -11.68 16.31 37.41
CA GLY A 15 -11.08 16.65 36.11
C GLY A 15 -9.59 16.30 36.10
N ALA A 16 -9.24 15.07 36.48
CA ALA A 16 -7.87 14.55 36.36
C ALA A 16 -7.92 13.20 35.63
N VAL A 17 -8.13 13.22 34.33
CA VAL A 17 -7.67 12.16 33.43
C VAL A 17 -7.13 12.87 32.19
N ALA A 18 -5.91 13.38 32.33
CA ALA A 18 -5.11 13.80 31.19
C ALA A 18 -4.86 12.58 30.30
N LEU A 19 -5.02 12.77 28.98
CA LEU A 19 -4.72 11.82 27.94
C LEU A 19 -3.42 11.06 28.23
N SER A 20 -3.49 9.73 28.31
CA SER A 20 -2.33 8.84 28.31
C SER A 20 -2.62 7.59 27.48
N VAL A 21 -2.97 7.79 26.20
CA VAL A 21 -3.13 6.70 25.21
C VAL A 21 -2.09 6.84 24.10
N ALA A 22 -0.83 7.04 24.48
CA ALA A 22 0.30 7.04 23.54
C ALA A 22 1.36 5.97 23.86
N ALA A 23 1.05 5.01 24.76
CA ALA A 23 2.06 4.11 25.31
C ALA A 23 2.14 2.66 24.78
N PRO A 24 1.19 2.06 24.01
CA PRO A 24 1.37 0.65 23.65
C PRO A 24 2.27 0.43 22.42
N ALA A 25 2.45 1.41 21.53
CA ALA A 25 3.18 1.20 20.27
C ALA A 25 4.70 1.08 20.46
N TRP A 26 5.31 1.87 21.36
CA TRP A 26 6.76 1.87 21.59
C TRP A 26 7.26 0.64 22.38
N ALA A 27 6.39 0.06 23.21
CA ALA A 27 6.70 -1.17 23.95
C ALA A 27 6.75 -2.39 23.02
N GLY A 28 5.92 -2.42 21.97
CA GLY A 28 5.89 -3.50 20.98
C GLY A 28 7.16 -3.59 20.15
N TYR A 29 7.71 -2.46 19.70
CA TYR A 29 8.97 -2.44 18.93
C TYR A 29 10.15 -2.96 19.74
N ARG A 30 10.29 -2.56 21.02
CA ARG A 30 11.34 -3.10 21.89
C ARG A 30 11.18 -4.59 22.21
N ALA A 31 9.96 -5.14 22.10
CA ALA A 31 9.74 -6.57 22.27
C ALA A 31 10.17 -7.33 21.01
N LEU A 32 9.82 -6.80 19.82
CA LEU A 32 10.22 -7.34 18.53
C LEU A 32 11.75 -7.34 18.36
N ASP A 33 12.41 -6.25 18.77
CA ASP A 33 13.88 -6.13 18.69
C ASP A 33 14.57 -7.20 19.54
N ARG A 34 14.04 -7.46 20.75
CA ARG A 34 14.55 -8.52 21.63
C ARG A 34 14.27 -9.93 21.12
N GLU A 35 13.13 -10.14 20.44
CA GLU A 35 12.82 -11.42 19.78
C GLU A 35 13.76 -11.67 18.60
N TRP A 36 14.09 -10.62 17.85
CA TRP A 36 15.04 -10.67 16.75
C TRP A 36 16.47 -10.96 17.24
N GLU A 37 16.94 -10.24 18.27
CA GLU A 37 18.25 -10.45 18.89
C GLU A 37 18.39 -11.86 19.49
N GLY A 38 17.31 -12.43 20.01
CA GLY A 38 17.27 -13.77 20.59
C GLY A 38 16.96 -14.89 19.60
N TYR A 39 16.76 -14.58 18.31
CA TYR A 39 16.43 -15.58 17.32
C TYR A 39 17.63 -16.48 17.03
N GLU A 40 17.54 -17.75 17.43
CA GLU A 40 18.41 -18.80 16.91
C GLU A 40 17.71 -19.55 15.77
N PRO A 41 18.39 -19.80 14.64
CA PRO A 41 17.87 -20.66 13.60
C PRO A 41 17.50 -22.04 14.15
N GLY A 42 16.36 -22.59 13.71
CA GLY A 42 15.95 -23.94 14.08
C GLY A 42 17.01 -24.99 13.74
N GLU A 43 16.95 -26.15 14.41
CA GLU A 43 17.92 -27.26 14.26
C GLU A 43 18.21 -27.64 12.79
N PHE A 44 17.18 -27.57 11.94
CA PHE A 44 17.32 -27.79 10.50
C PHE A 44 18.37 -26.87 9.85
N TYR A 45 18.29 -25.57 10.13
CA TYR A 45 19.21 -24.57 9.56
C TYR A 45 20.60 -24.66 10.18
N ARG A 46 20.69 -24.97 11.48
CA ARG A 46 21.99 -25.19 12.15
C ARG A 46 22.72 -26.40 11.58
N ALA A 47 22.03 -27.50 11.31
CA ALA A 47 22.60 -28.66 10.64
C ALA A 47 23.09 -28.33 9.21
N GLN A 48 22.34 -27.50 8.48
CA GLN A 48 22.70 -27.08 7.12
C GLN A 48 23.90 -26.13 7.08
N LEU A 49 24.07 -25.27 8.09
CA LEU A 49 25.25 -24.40 8.22
C LEU A 49 26.49 -25.16 8.68
N ALA A 50 26.31 -26.21 9.49
CA ALA A 50 27.40 -27.08 9.94
C ALA A 50 27.91 -28.02 8.84
N SER A 51 27.08 -28.33 7.84
CA SER A 51 27.53 -29.09 6.67
C SER A 51 28.42 -28.22 5.77
N THR A 52 29.67 -28.63 5.59
CA THR A 52 30.52 -28.12 4.51
C THR A 52 29.74 -28.29 3.19
N PRO A 53 29.50 -27.21 2.42
CA PRO A 53 28.86 -27.34 1.13
C PRO A 53 29.63 -28.37 0.30
N PRO A 54 28.96 -29.34 -0.35
CA PRO A 54 29.66 -30.21 -1.27
C PRO A 54 30.41 -29.33 -2.28
N GLU A 55 31.68 -29.63 -2.48
CA GLU A 55 32.50 -28.97 -3.48
C GLU A 55 31.78 -29.13 -4.82
N ARG A 56 31.17 -28.05 -5.30
CA ARG A 56 30.41 -28.11 -6.54
C ARG A 56 31.42 -28.46 -7.62
N PRO A 57 31.18 -29.50 -8.43
CA PRO A 57 31.98 -29.70 -9.62
C PRO A 57 31.97 -28.38 -10.38
N GLN A 58 33.15 -27.84 -10.67
CA GLN A 58 33.25 -26.73 -11.62
C GLN A 58 32.70 -27.28 -12.93
N THR A 59 31.44 -26.95 -13.22
CA THR A 59 30.78 -27.34 -14.46
C THR A 59 31.54 -26.66 -15.58
N ALA A 60 32.42 -27.43 -16.23
CA ALA A 60 33.05 -27.05 -17.48
C ALA A 60 31.92 -26.62 -18.42
N GLY A 61 31.94 -25.36 -18.86
CA GLY A 61 30.91 -24.65 -19.63
C GLY A 61 29.79 -25.55 -20.14
N ASP A 62 28.77 -25.71 -19.31
CA ASP A 62 27.68 -26.63 -19.59
C ASP A 62 26.91 -26.02 -20.76
N GLY A 63 26.94 -26.64 -21.96
CA GLY A 63 26.25 -26.10 -23.13
C GLY A 63 24.76 -25.82 -22.87
N ALA A 64 24.19 -26.53 -21.89
CA ALA A 64 22.87 -26.27 -21.33
C ALA A 64 22.75 -24.90 -20.63
N PHE A 65 23.77 -24.47 -19.88
CA PHE A 65 23.82 -23.15 -19.23
C PHE A 65 23.87 -22.03 -20.27
N GLU A 66 24.73 -22.14 -21.29
CA GLU A 66 24.78 -21.13 -22.36
C GLU A 66 23.49 -21.09 -23.18
N ALA A 67 22.85 -22.25 -23.42
CA ALA A 67 21.54 -22.31 -24.05
C ALA A 67 20.44 -21.64 -23.20
N GLN A 68 20.47 -21.82 -21.87
CA GLN A 68 19.53 -21.15 -20.96
C GLN A 68 19.77 -19.64 -20.93
N LYS A 69 21.02 -19.20 -20.90
CA LYS A 69 21.39 -17.78 -20.96
C LYS A 69 20.91 -17.12 -22.25
N ALA A 70 21.10 -17.78 -23.40
CA ALA A 70 20.59 -17.29 -24.68
C ALA A 70 19.06 -17.15 -24.69
N ARG A 71 18.33 -18.11 -24.09
CA ARG A 71 16.87 -18.02 -23.95
C ARG A 71 16.42 -16.87 -23.05
N LEU A 72 17.15 -16.60 -21.98
CA LEU A 72 16.88 -15.48 -21.07
C LEU A 72 17.10 -14.13 -21.75
N GLU A 73 18.18 -13.97 -22.50
CA GLU A 73 18.44 -12.74 -23.27
C GLU A 73 17.39 -12.51 -24.36
N GLU A 74 16.95 -13.58 -25.04
CA GLU A 74 15.87 -13.49 -26.02
C GLU A 74 14.54 -13.08 -25.37
N ALA A 75 14.22 -13.64 -24.19
CA ALA A 75 13.04 -13.22 -23.45
C ALA A 75 13.15 -11.74 -23.05
N ARG A 76 14.29 -11.33 -22.48
CA ARG A 76 14.56 -9.94 -22.10
C ARG A 76 14.37 -8.99 -23.27
N ARG A 77 14.90 -9.32 -24.45
CA ARG A 77 14.73 -8.51 -25.66
C ARG A 77 13.26 -8.34 -26.02
N ARG A 78 12.50 -9.44 -26.08
CA ARG A 78 11.06 -9.38 -26.40
C ARG A 78 10.27 -8.56 -25.38
N TRP A 79 10.62 -8.63 -24.10
CA TRP A 79 10.00 -7.79 -23.07
C TRP A 79 10.35 -6.31 -23.26
N ALA A 80 11.61 -5.98 -23.56
CA ALA A 80 12.03 -4.61 -23.84
C ALA A 80 11.31 -4.04 -25.08
N GLU A 81 11.24 -4.82 -26.16
CA GLU A 81 10.52 -4.45 -27.38
C GLU A 81 9.02 -4.23 -27.10
N ALA A 82 8.39 -5.08 -26.28
CA ALA A 82 6.99 -4.92 -25.91
C ALA A 82 6.73 -3.67 -25.04
N LEU A 83 7.70 -3.28 -24.22
CA LEU A 83 7.62 -2.04 -23.43
C LEU A 83 7.83 -0.80 -24.30
N GLU A 84 8.78 -0.84 -25.24
CA GLU A 84 9.06 0.29 -26.14
C GLU A 84 7.98 0.48 -27.23
N ALA A 85 7.34 -0.60 -27.67
CA ALA A 85 6.32 -0.51 -28.72
C ALA A 85 5.07 0.28 -28.30
N GLY A 86 4.84 0.45 -27.00
CA GLY A 86 3.61 1.01 -26.46
C GLY A 86 2.40 0.13 -26.79
N LEU A 87 1.44 0.02 -25.87
CA LEU A 87 0.15 -0.58 -26.23
C LEU A 87 -0.62 0.44 -27.09
N PRO A 88 -1.22 0.04 -28.23
CA PRO A 88 -2.06 0.95 -29.00
C PRO A 88 -3.24 1.40 -28.13
N GLY A 89 -3.22 2.68 -27.72
CA GLY A 89 -4.15 3.27 -26.75
C GLY A 89 -3.49 3.51 -25.40
N GLU A 90 -2.50 4.40 -25.35
CA GLU A 90 -1.58 4.72 -24.23
C GLU A 90 -2.22 5.15 -22.88
N ARG A 91 -3.49 4.89 -22.63
CA ARG A 91 -4.15 5.24 -21.37
C ARG A 91 -4.72 3.98 -20.74
N PHE A 92 -4.21 3.66 -19.56
CA PHE A 92 -4.67 2.54 -18.74
C PHE A 92 -6.17 2.64 -18.45
N TYR A 93 -6.66 3.86 -18.25
CA TYR A 93 -8.07 4.17 -18.05
C TYR A 93 -8.31 5.67 -18.27
N GLU A 94 -9.18 6.05 -19.20
CA GLU A 94 -9.62 7.43 -19.37
C GLU A 94 -11.14 7.50 -19.18
N PRO A 95 -11.64 8.03 -18.04
CA PRO A 95 -13.08 8.16 -17.82
C PRO A 95 -13.69 9.14 -18.81
N ALA A 96 -14.95 8.92 -19.20
CA ALA A 96 -15.67 9.84 -20.06
C ALA A 96 -15.70 11.27 -19.44
N PRO A 97 -15.49 12.34 -20.24
CA PRO A 97 -15.42 13.71 -19.72
C PRO A 97 -16.63 14.11 -18.87
N GLU A 98 -17.82 13.64 -19.24
CA GLU A 98 -19.07 13.93 -18.55
C GLU A 98 -19.13 13.29 -17.16
N VAL A 99 -18.53 12.10 -17.01
CA VAL A 99 -18.41 11.41 -15.72
C VAL A 99 -17.36 12.10 -14.86
N LEU A 100 -16.23 12.47 -15.46
CA LEU A 100 -15.15 13.16 -14.76
C LEU A 100 -15.63 14.49 -14.16
N GLU A 101 -16.35 15.31 -14.92
CA GLU A 101 -16.90 16.58 -14.42
C GLU A 101 -17.90 16.38 -13.28
N ARG A 102 -18.68 15.30 -13.31
CA ARG A 102 -19.64 14.94 -12.26
C ARG A 102 -18.93 14.59 -10.94
N VAL A 103 -17.85 13.83 -11.01
CA VAL A 103 -17.12 13.35 -9.82
C VAL A 103 -16.05 14.32 -9.33
N ARG A 104 -15.69 15.34 -10.12
CA ARG A 104 -14.61 16.29 -9.82
C ARG A 104 -14.77 16.98 -8.46
N ALA A 105 -15.99 17.38 -8.12
CA ALA A 105 -16.26 18.04 -6.85
C ALA A 105 -16.09 17.09 -5.64
N ALA A 106 -16.13 15.77 -5.87
CA ALA A 106 -15.95 14.72 -4.87
C ALA A 106 -14.51 14.19 -4.78
N ALA A 107 -13.58 14.79 -5.54
CA ALA A 107 -12.15 14.46 -5.51
C ALA A 107 -11.56 14.53 -4.09
N ASP A 108 -11.72 15.68 -3.46
CA ASP A 108 -11.08 15.96 -2.17
C ASP A 108 -12.08 16.02 -1.01
N ASP A 109 -13.37 15.79 -1.29
CA ASP A 109 -14.45 15.98 -0.34
C ASP A 109 -15.21 14.65 -0.11
N PRO A 110 -14.98 13.97 1.02
CA PRO A 110 -15.68 12.74 1.38
C PRO A 110 -17.20 12.92 1.49
N GLY A 111 -17.68 14.10 1.92
CA GLY A 111 -19.11 14.37 2.06
C GLY A 111 -19.80 14.48 0.71
N LYS A 112 -19.14 15.11 -0.27
CA LYS A 112 -19.61 15.14 -1.66
C LYS A 112 -19.54 13.78 -2.33
N ALA A 113 -18.52 12.98 -2.06
CA ALA A 113 -18.46 11.59 -2.53
C ALA A 113 -19.61 10.76 -1.96
N GLN A 114 -19.90 10.88 -0.67
CA GLN A 114 -21.02 10.19 -0.03
C GLN A 114 -22.36 10.63 -0.64
N ALA A 115 -22.57 11.93 -0.83
CA ALA A 115 -23.79 12.45 -1.45
C ALA A 115 -23.96 11.97 -2.90
N LEU A 116 -22.87 11.91 -3.67
CA LEU A 116 -22.87 11.42 -5.05
C LEU A 116 -23.25 9.93 -5.14
N LEU A 117 -22.89 9.12 -4.15
CA LEU A 117 -23.17 7.68 -4.13
C LEU A 117 -24.49 7.32 -3.42
N ALA A 118 -25.20 8.29 -2.84
CA ALA A 118 -26.34 8.07 -1.96
C ALA A 118 -27.57 7.47 -2.68
N ASP A 119 -27.82 7.89 -3.91
CA ASP A 119 -28.99 7.48 -4.71
C ASP A 119 -28.69 6.29 -5.64
N GLY A 120 -27.54 5.63 -5.43
CA GLY A 120 -27.03 4.55 -6.26
C GLY A 120 -25.86 4.99 -7.14
N PHE A 121 -25.07 4.02 -7.58
CA PHE A 121 -23.88 4.26 -8.40
C PHE A 121 -23.75 3.18 -9.46
N ASP A 122 -23.21 3.57 -10.61
CA ASP A 122 -22.75 2.66 -11.64
C ASP A 122 -21.23 2.44 -11.51
N LEU A 123 -20.73 1.44 -12.25
CA LEU A 123 -19.31 1.09 -12.26
C LEU A 123 -18.45 2.26 -12.74
N GLU A 124 -18.87 2.95 -13.79
CA GLU A 124 -18.14 4.06 -14.41
C GLU A 124 -17.94 5.22 -13.42
N THR A 125 -18.96 5.53 -12.61
CA THR A 125 -18.89 6.53 -11.55
C THR A 125 -17.93 6.12 -10.45
N LEU A 126 -17.92 4.84 -10.06
CA LEU A 126 -16.97 4.33 -9.06
C LEU A 126 -15.52 4.35 -9.55
N GLU A 127 -15.29 3.94 -10.80
CA GLU A 127 -13.96 3.91 -11.41
C GLU A 127 -13.42 5.34 -11.59
N ALA A 128 -14.25 6.28 -12.07
CA ALA A 128 -13.87 7.68 -12.16
C ALA A 128 -13.61 8.30 -10.78
N LEU A 129 -14.43 8.01 -9.77
CA LEU A 129 -14.22 8.50 -8.41
C LEU A 129 -12.94 7.90 -7.80
N ALA A 130 -12.66 6.62 -8.03
CA ALA A 130 -11.43 5.98 -7.61
C ALA A 130 -10.21 6.59 -8.31
N TRP A 131 -10.29 6.84 -9.61
CA TRP A 131 -9.22 7.48 -10.38
C TRP A 131 -8.94 8.90 -9.87
N VAL A 132 -9.97 9.73 -9.65
CA VAL A 132 -9.82 11.11 -9.18
C VAL A 132 -9.29 11.20 -7.74
N ARG A 133 -9.68 10.27 -6.86
CA ARG A 133 -9.30 10.26 -5.44
C ARG A 133 -7.93 9.64 -5.16
N ASN A 134 -7.35 8.94 -6.13
CA ASN A 134 -6.06 8.25 -5.98
C ASN A 134 -5.00 8.91 -6.89
N PRO A 135 -4.25 9.91 -6.39
CA PRO A 135 -3.27 10.63 -7.19
C PRO A 135 -2.16 9.72 -7.74
N GLY A 136 -1.87 8.58 -7.09
CA GLY A 136 -0.92 7.58 -7.58
C GLY A 136 -1.39 6.81 -8.82
N ILE A 137 -2.70 6.72 -9.06
CA ILE A 137 -3.25 6.15 -10.30
C ILE A 137 -3.10 7.17 -11.43
N ARG A 138 -3.37 8.45 -11.14
CA ARG A 138 -3.21 9.54 -12.10
C ARG A 138 -1.75 9.79 -12.51
N ALA A 139 -0.83 9.64 -11.56
CA ALA A 139 0.60 9.83 -11.78
C ALA A 139 1.28 8.65 -12.49
N ALA A 140 0.61 7.50 -12.66
CA ALA A 140 1.13 6.38 -13.42
C ALA A 140 0.93 6.55 -14.95
N GLU A 141 0.26 7.62 -15.37
CA GLU A 141 0.07 8.00 -16.77
C GLU A 141 1.15 8.97 -17.28
N ASP A 142 1.95 9.59 -16.40
CA ASP A 142 3.07 10.51 -16.69
C ASP A 142 4.44 9.86 -16.45
#